data_AF-A0AAV8VBQ6-F1
#
_entry.id   AF-A0AAV8VBQ6-F1
#
_cell.length_a   1.000
_cell.length_b   1.000
_cell.length_c   1.000
_cell.angle_alpha   90.00
_cell.angle_beta   90.00
_cell.angle_gamma   90.00
#
_symmetry.space_group_name_H-M   'P 1'
#
loop_
_entity.id
_entity.type
_entity.pdbx_description
1 polymer ?
#
loop_
_entity_poly.entity_id
_entity_poly.type
_entity_poly.pdbx_seq_one_letter_code
_entity_poly.pdbx_strand_id
1 'polypeptide(L)'
;MMMSADQILYQSYSLGSYATVFQMEVFAILMVTQREDVKNCTEERIFICSDSQAALRAISSPRTRSMLVQECGDALESLARQKEVGLVWVPGHMGIPGNERANQLARIGSREPPQKPES
;
A
#
# COMPACT_ATOMS: atom_id res chain seq x y z
N MET A 1 -13.81 14.18 -9.73
CA MET A 1 -13.08 15.20 -8.97
C MET A 1 -11.64 15.12 -9.45
N MET A 2 -11.17 16.10 -10.23
CA MET A 2 -9.79 16.12 -10.75
C MET A 2 -8.82 16.19 -9.58
N MET A 3 -7.88 15.25 -9.51
CA MET A 3 -6.79 15.33 -8.57
C MET A 3 -5.80 16.38 -9.09
N SER A 4 -5.53 17.40 -8.29
CA SER A 4 -4.46 18.37 -8.53
C SER A 4 -3.13 17.68 -8.21
N ALA A 5 -2.10 17.95 -9.03
CA ALA A 5 -0.79 17.28 -9.01
C ALA A 5 0.00 17.35 -7.69
N ASP A 6 -0.50 18.07 -6.67
CA ASP A 6 0.19 18.32 -5.40
C ASP A 6 -0.50 17.72 -4.15
N GLN A 7 -1.52 16.87 -4.30
CA GLN A 7 -2.24 16.32 -3.14
C GLN A 7 -1.62 15.01 -2.64
N ILE A 8 -0.78 15.09 -1.60
CA ILE A 8 -0.27 13.90 -0.91
C ILE A 8 -1.36 13.36 0.03
N LEU A 9 -1.86 12.15 -0.26
CA LEU A 9 -2.89 11.49 0.53
C LEU A 9 -2.26 10.51 1.52
N TYR A 10 -2.75 10.55 2.75
CA TYR A 10 -2.24 9.77 3.87
C TYR A 10 -3.34 8.89 4.46
N GLN A 11 -3.02 7.64 4.78
CA GLN A 11 -3.97 6.72 5.42
C GLN A 11 -3.23 5.75 6.35
N SER A 12 -3.83 5.46 7.49
CA SER A 12 -3.40 4.42 8.43
C SER A 12 -4.50 3.39 8.61
N TYR A 13 -4.11 2.13 8.81
CA TYR A 13 -5.00 1.02 9.10
C TYR A 13 -4.49 0.26 10.33
N SER A 14 -5.38 -0.13 11.24
CA SER A 14 -5.07 -1.04 12.34
C SER A 14 -5.55 -2.44 11.97
N LEU A 15 -4.61 -3.36 11.72
CA LEU A 15 -4.87 -4.77 11.44
C LEU A 15 -4.95 -5.62 12.71
N GLY A 16 -4.94 -4.98 13.89
CA GLY A 16 -4.87 -5.63 15.19
C GLY A 16 -3.47 -6.13 15.55
N SER A 17 -3.30 -6.56 16.80
CA SER A 17 -2.01 -6.89 17.42
C SER A 17 -1.36 -8.20 16.92
N TYR A 18 -2.07 -9.00 16.12
CA TYR A 18 -1.58 -10.28 15.60
C TYR A 18 -1.00 -10.18 14.18
N ALA A 19 -1.15 -9.03 13.51
CA ALA A 19 -0.62 -8.83 12.17
C ALA A 19 0.90 -8.65 12.20
N THR A 20 1.61 -9.42 11.39
CA THR A 20 3.06 -9.25 11.22
C THR A 20 3.36 -7.98 10.42
N VAL A 21 4.56 -7.40 10.63
CA VAL A 21 5.03 -6.26 9.81
C VAL A 21 4.93 -6.58 8.32
N PHE A 22 5.31 -7.79 7.91
CA PHE A 22 5.16 -8.23 6.53
C PHE A 22 3.71 -8.18 6.03
N GLN A 23 2.74 -8.66 6.81
CA GLN A 23 1.32 -8.60 6.43
C GLN A 23 0.83 -7.15 6.36
N MET A 24 1.26 -6.29 7.29
CA MET A 24 0.90 -4.87 7.27
C MET A 24 1.40 -4.18 6.00
N GLU A 25 2.63 -4.46 5.58
CA GLU A 25 3.23 -3.89 4.37
C GLU A 25 2.52 -4.36 3.08
N VAL A 26 2.21 -5.65 2.97
CA VAL A 26 1.45 -6.16 1.81
C VAL A 26 0.03 -5.58 1.80
N PHE A 27 -0.61 -5.50 2.96
CA PHE A 27 -1.94 -4.92 3.08
C PHE A 27 -1.95 -3.42 2.73
N ALA A 28 -0.93 -2.67 3.14
CA ALA A 28 -0.82 -1.26 2.79
C ALA A 28 -0.78 -1.06 1.26
N ILE A 29 -0.02 -1.89 0.54
CA ILE A 29 0.02 -1.87 -0.93
C ILE A 29 -1.34 -2.22 -1.52
N LEU A 30 -2.01 -3.27 -1.01
CA LEU A 30 -3.36 -3.65 -1.43
C LEU A 30 -4.34 -2.47 -1.27
N MET A 31 -4.33 -1.79 -0.13
CA MET A 31 -5.24 -0.66 0.10
C MET A 31 -4.99 0.49 -0.87
N VAL A 32 -3.74 0.78 -1.23
CA VAL A 32 -3.43 1.78 -2.28
C VAL A 32 -4.07 1.39 -3.61
N THR A 33 -4.03 0.11 -4.00
CA THR A 33 -4.65 -0.32 -5.27
C THR A 33 -6.17 -0.28 -5.27
N GLN A 34 -6.81 -0.40 -4.09
CA GLN A 34 -8.27 -0.42 -3.96
C GLN A 34 -8.88 0.99 -3.88
N ARG A 35 -8.06 2.02 -3.67
CA ARG A 35 -8.49 3.42 -3.55
C ARG A 35 -9.11 3.96 -4.83
N GLU A 36 -10.30 4.55 -4.71
CA GLU A 36 -11.03 5.13 -5.84
C GLU A 36 -10.31 6.34 -6.44
N ASP A 37 -9.59 7.10 -5.63
CA ASP A 37 -8.72 8.18 -6.11
C ASP A 37 -7.59 7.66 -7.00
N VAL A 38 -6.99 6.53 -6.66
CA VAL A 38 -5.92 5.90 -7.47
C VAL A 38 -6.50 5.33 -8.75
N LYS A 39 -7.65 4.66 -8.68
CA LYS A 39 -8.33 4.10 -9.87
C LYS A 39 -8.85 5.17 -10.82
N ASN A 40 -9.34 6.29 -10.31
CA ASN A 40 -9.93 7.36 -11.12
C ASN A 40 -8.96 8.53 -11.38
N CYS A 41 -7.68 8.38 -11.00
CA CYS A 41 -6.66 9.38 -11.30
C CYS A 41 -6.46 9.50 -12.82
N THR A 42 -6.10 10.70 -13.27
CA THR A 42 -5.91 11.01 -14.69
C THR A 42 -4.52 10.62 -15.19
N GLU A 43 -3.61 10.31 -14.27
CA GLU A 43 -2.24 9.90 -14.54
C GLU A 43 -2.22 8.49 -15.14
N GLU A 44 -1.54 8.36 -16.28
CA GLU A 44 -1.33 7.06 -16.93
C GLU A 44 -0.34 6.17 -16.18
N ARG A 45 0.50 6.78 -15.34
CA ARG A 45 1.58 6.12 -14.60
C ARG A 45 1.42 6.32 -13.11
N ILE A 46 1.47 5.22 -12.36
CA ILE A 46 1.41 5.21 -10.91
C ILE A 46 2.63 4.49 -10.37
N PHE A 47 3.34 5.14 -9.43
CA PHE A 47 4.42 4.51 -8.68
C PHE A 47 3.98 4.29 -7.24
N ILE A 48 4.02 3.03 -6.80
CA ILE A 48 3.79 2.66 -5.40
C ILE A 48 5.15 2.40 -4.76
N CYS A 49 5.50 3.24 -3.79
CA CYS A 49 6.76 3.15 -3.07
C CYS A 49 6.55 2.42 -1.73
N SER A 50 7.38 1.42 -1.43
CA SER A 50 7.42 0.74 -0.13
C SER A 50 8.86 0.56 0.33
N ASP A 51 9.09 0.68 1.64
CA ASP A 51 10.40 0.36 2.23
C ASP A 51 10.60 -1.12 2.56
N SER A 52 9.55 -1.93 2.39
CA SER A 52 9.57 -3.37 2.58
C SER A 52 9.97 -4.12 1.31
N GLN A 53 11.27 -4.38 1.15
CA GLN A 53 11.75 -5.29 0.09
C GLN A 53 11.07 -6.66 0.14
N ALA A 54 10.73 -7.13 1.34
CA ALA A 54 10.05 -8.41 1.52
C ALA A 54 8.65 -8.40 0.90
N ALA A 55 7.86 -7.35 1.14
CA ALA A 55 6.54 -7.20 0.55
C ALA A 55 6.61 -7.10 -0.99
N LEU A 56 7.49 -6.23 -1.50
CA LEU A 56 7.68 -6.06 -2.95
C LEU A 56 8.07 -7.37 -3.64
N ARG A 57 9.05 -8.10 -3.10
CA ARG A 57 9.46 -9.40 -3.66
C ARG A 57 8.36 -10.46 -3.57
N ALA A 58 7.59 -10.48 -2.48
CA ALA A 58 6.52 -11.46 -2.30
C ALA A 58 5.41 -11.25 -3.33
N ILE A 59 5.01 -10.00 -3.56
CA ILE A 59 3.97 -9.63 -4.54
C ILE A 59 4.44 -9.89 -5.97
N SER A 60 5.70 -9.59 -6.30
CA SER A 60 6.27 -9.90 -7.62
C SER A 60 6.56 -11.38 -7.86
N SER A 61 6.37 -12.24 -6.85
CA SER A 61 6.62 -13.68 -6.99
C SER A 61 5.37 -14.39 -7.51
N PRO A 62 5.46 -15.13 -8.63
CA PRO A 62 4.34 -15.92 -9.17
C PRO A 62 3.99 -17.14 -8.32
N ARG A 63 4.76 -17.44 -7.28
CA ARG A 63 4.54 -18.58 -6.37
C ARG A 63 4.45 -18.08 -4.94
N THR A 64 3.25 -17.68 -4.53
CA THR A 64 2.92 -17.40 -3.12
C THR A 64 1.79 -18.31 -2.66
N ARG A 65 1.83 -18.75 -1.39
CA ARG A 65 0.74 -19.46 -0.71
C ARG A 65 -0.08 -18.53 0.20
N SER A 66 0.32 -17.27 0.31
CA SER A 66 -0.37 -16.29 1.15
C SER A 66 -1.54 -15.70 0.37
N MET A 67 -2.77 -15.89 0.89
CA MET A 67 -3.98 -15.30 0.31
C MET A 67 -3.88 -13.78 0.19
N LEU A 68 -3.34 -13.09 1.21
CA LEU A 68 -3.16 -11.64 1.19
C LEU A 68 -2.22 -11.17 0.07
N VAL A 69 -1.15 -11.94 -0.20
CA VAL A 69 -0.21 -11.62 -1.29
C VAL A 69 -0.85 -11.87 -2.65
N GLN A 70 -1.66 -12.93 -2.77
CA GLN A 70 -2.42 -13.21 -4.00
C GLN A 70 -3.44 -12.11 -4.29
N GLU A 71 -4.23 -11.72 -3.28
CA GLU A 71 -5.21 -10.63 -3.40
C GLU A 71 -4.54 -9.31 -3.79
N CYS A 72 -3.39 -8.99 -3.19
CA CYS A 72 -2.59 -7.83 -3.57
C CYS A 72 -2.08 -7.90 -5.01
N GLY A 73 -1.63 -9.07 -5.46
CA GLY A 73 -1.21 -9.31 -6.84
C GLY A 73 -2.35 -9.10 -7.84
N ASP A 74 -3.52 -9.71 -7.56
CA ASP A 74 -4.70 -9.60 -8.42
C ASP A 74 -5.20 -8.14 -8.52
N ALA A 75 -5.17 -7.41 -7.41
CA ALA A 75 -5.54 -5.99 -7.39
C ALA A 75 -4.56 -5.12 -8.19
N LEU A 76 -3.26 -5.40 -8.10
CA LEU A 76 -2.23 -4.73 -8.92
C LEU A 76 -2.40 -5.05 -10.40
N GLU A 77 -2.65 -6.31 -10.76
CA GLU A 77 -2.91 -6.69 -12.15
C GLU A 77 -4.17 -5.99 -12.68
N SER A 78 -5.20 -5.85 -11.86
CA SER A 78 -6.41 -5.11 -12.23
C SER A 78 -6.15 -3.64 -12.49
N LEU A 79 -5.35 -3.00 -11.64
CA LEU A 79 -4.92 -1.61 -11.85
C LEU A 79 -4.03 -1.49 -13.09
N ALA A 80 -3.13 -2.46 -13.31
CA ALA A 80 -2.21 -2.51 -14.43
C ALA A 80 -2.90 -2.68 -15.81
N ARG A 81 -4.14 -3.18 -15.83
CA ARG A 81 -4.96 -3.21 -17.06
C ARG A 81 -5.39 -1.82 -17.54
N GLN A 82 -5.37 -0.82 -16.65
CA GLN A 82 -5.83 0.54 -16.95
C GLN A 82 -4.69 1.56 -16.96
N LYS A 83 -3.61 1.29 -16.22
CA LYS A 83 -2.51 2.22 -15.98
C LYS A 83 -1.17 1.49 -15.94
N GLU A 84 -0.09 2.18 -16.23
CA GLU A 84 1.26 1.68 -16.03
C GLU A 84 1.60 1.77 -14.52
N VAL A 85 1.70 0.62 -13.85
CA VAL A 85 1.95 0.53 -12.40
C VAL A 85 3.39 0.09 -12.15
N GLY A 86 4.16 0.91 -11.42
CA GLY A 86 5.50 0.61 -10.97
C GLY A 86 5.57 0.38 -9.46
N LEU A 87 6.19 -0.72 -9.04
CA LEU A 87 6.54 -0.95 -7.63
C LEU A 87 7.99 -0.52 -7.39
N VAL A 88 8.20 0.42 -6.46
CA VAL A 88 9.51 1.00 -6.20
C VAL A 88 9.92 0.73 -4.76
N TRP A 89 11.10 0.14 -4.59
CA TRP A 89 11.70 0.06 -3.27
C TRP A 89 12.33 1.41 -2.89
N VAL A 90 12.00 1.91 -1.70
CA VAL A 90 12.63 3.08 -1.12
C VAL A 90 13.31 2.69 0.21
N PRO A 91 14.49 3.22 0.54
CA PRO A 91 15.11 2.88 1.81
C PRO A 91 14.31 3.46 3.00
N GLY A 92 14.06 2.61 4.00
CA GLY A 92 13.51 2.98 5.30
C GLY A 92 14.42 3.98 6.01
N HIS A 93 13.83 4.99 6.67
CA HIS A 93 14.54 5.89 7.60
C HIS A 93 15.70 6.73 7.01
N MET A 94 15.63 7.10 5.73
CA MET A 94 16.66 7.91 5.05
C MET A 94 16.27 9.39 4.85
N GLY A 95 15.34 9.96 5.62
CA GLY A 95 14.96 11.37 5.43
C GLY A 95 14.02 11.63 4.25
N ILE A 96 13.45 10.60 3.62
CA ILE A 96 12.45 10.78 2.56
C ILE A 96 11.14 11.21 3.24
N PRO A 97 10.65 12.46 3.03
CA PRO A 97 9.54 13.01 3.83
C PRO A 97 8.28 12.14 3.77
N GLY A 98 7.95 11.58 2.60
CA GLY A 98 6.81 10.67 2.44
C GLY A 98 6.97 9.35 3.20
N ASN A 99 8.18 8.79 3.23
CA ASN A 99 8.46 7.50 3.88
C ASN A 99 8.49 7.63 5.42
N GLU A 100 9.06 8.72 5.94
CA GLU A 100 9.06 9.00 7.38
C GLU A 100 7.64 9.22 7.91
N ARG A 101 6.80 9.89 7.11
CA ARG A 101 5.39 10.11 7.43
C ARG A 101 4.58 8.81 7.42
N ALA A 102 4.79 7.95 6.41
CA ALA A 102 4.17 6.62 6.36
C ALA A 102 4.55 5.78 7.58
N ASN A 103 5.84 5.79 7.96
CA ASN A 103 6.33 5.14 9.18
C ASN A 103 5.69 5.72 10.46
N GLN A 104 5.50 7.04 10.55
CA GLN A 104 4.77 7.65 11.67
C GLN A 104 3.31 7.18 11.73
N LEU A 105 2.62 7.14 10.61
CA LEU A 105 1.22 6.72 10.52
C LEU A 105 1.03 5.24 10.85
N ALA A 106 1.93 4.38 10.40
CA ALA A 106 1.94 2.96 10.77
C ALA A 106 2.11 2.78 12.30
N ARG A 107 2.99 3.56 12.93
CA ARG A 107 3.15 3.56 14.40
C ARG A 107 1.89 4.05 15.13
N ILE A 108 1.16 5.01 14.57
CA ILE A 108 -0.12 5.47 15.12
C ILE A 108 -1.17 4.36 14.98
N GLY A 109 -1.33 3.78 13.79
CA GLY A 109 -2.28 2.69 13.53
C GLY A 109 -2.05 1.46 14.42
N SER A 110 -0.79 1.11 14.71
CA SER A 110 -0.47 0.00 15.63
C SER A 110 -0.91 0.24 17.09
N ARG A 111 -1.23 1.49 17.46
CA ARG A 111 -1.67 1.89 18.81
C ARG A 111 -3.19 2.05 18.89
N GLU A 112 -3.90 2.03 17.77
CA GLU A 112 -5.35 2.15 17.74
C GLU A 112 -6.03 0.76 17.77
N PRO A 113 -7.15 0.63 18.49
CA PRO A 113 -7.92 -0.61 18.49
C PRO A 113 -8.43 -0.93 17.07
N PRO A 114 -8.55 -2.22 16.71
CA PRO A 114 -8.98 -2.62 15.37
C PRO A 114 -10.34 -2.01 15.03
N GLN A 115 -10.44 -1.37 13.87
CA GLN A 115 -11.72 -0.85 13.36
C GLN A 115 -12.66 -2.03 13.13
N LYS A 116 -13.77 -2.06 13.88
CA LYS A 116 -14.84 -3.05 13.67
C LYS A 116 -15.48 -2.82 12.29
N PRO A 117 -15.75 -3.87 11.52
CA PRO A 117 -16.61 -3.72 10.35
C PRO A 117 -18.02 -3.36 10.83
N GLU A 118 -18.55 -2.28 10.28
CA GLU A 118 -19.93 -1.86 10.47
C GLU A 118 -20.86 -2.89 9.80
N SER A 119 -21.90 -3.29 10.53
CA SER A 119 -22.82 -4.39 10.18
C SER A 119 -23.88 -3.98 9.15
#